data_AF-A0A2T2XKX3-F1
#
_entry.id   AF-A0A2T2XKX3-F1
#
_cell.length_a   1.000
_cell.length_b   1.000
_cell.length_c   1.000
_cell.angle_alpha   90.00
_cell.angle_beta   90.00
_cell.angle_gamma   90.00
#
_symmetry.space_group_name_H-M   'P 1'
#
loop_
_entity.id
_entity.type
_entity.pdbx_description
1 polymer ?
#
loop_
_entity_poly.entity_id
_entity_poly.type
_entity_poly.pdbx_seq_one_letter_code
_entity_poly.pdbx_strand_id
1 'polypeptide(L)'
;MKPVQAQSIPTRIVHPQILYFGTPVVLLTTLNRNATTNITPMSSAWALGNRIILGLGEGGQGLANLRHHGECVVNLPGPELWSQVEALAPFTGADPVPASKQGVFRFQPDKFGAADLTPVPSCKVRPYRIAECPLQIEAQLVDIRESGNHIRFGIVELESITVHAHVEIVIDDSHINPLAWSPLIYNFRHYFGLGHELGKTFRAEI
;
A
#
# COMPACT_ATOMS: atom_id res chain seq x y z
N MET A 1 12.36 -21.16 -43.25
CA MET A 1 11.72 -20.26 -42.25
C MET A 1 10.58 -19.54 -42.95
N LYS A 2 9.33 -19.68 -42.51
CA LYS A 2 8.22 -18.88 -43.05
C LYS A 2 8.32 -17.47 -42.45
N PRO A 3 8.22 -16.40 -43.26
CA PRO A 3 8.19 -15.04 -42.73
C PRO A 3 6.93 -14.85 -41.89
N VAL A 4 7.10 -14.48 -40.62
CA VAL A 4 5.98 -14.06 -39.76
C VAL A 4 5.54 -12.69 -40.26
N GLN A 5 4.40 -12.61 -40.93
CA GLN A 5 3.74 -11.35 -41.25
C GLN A 5 3.26 -10.75 -39.93
N ALA A 6 3.97 -9.73 -39.44
CA ALA A 6 3.53 -8.99 -38.27
C ALA A 6 2.29 -8.18 -38.66
N GLN A 7 1.11 -8.62 -38.23
CA GLN A 7 -0.08 -7.78 -38.26
C GLN A 7 0.16 -6.60 -37.33
N SER A 8 0.09 -5.38 -37.84
CA SER A 8 0.18 -4.19 -37.01
C SER A 8 -1.05 -4.07 -36.13
N ILE A 9 -0.85 -4.11 -34.82
CA ILE A 9 -1.90 -3.84 -33.84
C ILE A 9 -2.10 -2.31 -33.84
N PRO A 10 -3.33 -1.80 -34.10
CA PRO A 10 -3.56 -0.36 -34.16
C PRO A 10 -3.34 0.30 -32.80
N THR A 11 -2.64 1.44 -32.78
CA THR A 11 -2.36 2.21 -31.56
C THR A 11 -2.91 3.63 -31.66
N ARG A 12 -3.33 4.22 -30.54
CA ARG A 12 -3.73 5.63 -30.44
C ARG A 12 -2.96 6.33 -29.32
N ILE A 13 -2.52 7.57 -29.58
CA ILE A 13 -1.93 8.44 -28.56
C ILE A 13 -3.03 8.90 -27.60
N VAL A 14 -2.81 8.71 -26.30
CA VAL A 14 -3.73 9.10 -25.23
C VAL A 14 -2.95 9.69 -24.06
N HIS A 15 -3.62 10.50 -23.22
CA HIS A 15 -3.05 11.10 -22.01
C HIS A 15 -3.93 10.76 -20.80
N PRO A 16 -3.75 9.57 -20.18
CA PRO A 16 -4.52 9.18 -19.01
C PRO A 16 -4.32 10.18 -17.86
N GLN A 17 -5.40 10.46 -17.12
CA GLN A 17 -5.35 11.38 -15.97
C GLN A 17 -4.55 10.81 -14.78
N ILE A 18 -4.40 9.48 -14.75
CA ILE A 18 -3.65 8.74 -13.74
C ILE A 18 -2.96 7.54 -14.41
N LEU A 19 -1.87 7.08 -13.81
CA LEU A 19 -1.07 5.94 -14.31
C LEU A 19 -1.14 4.75 -13.35
N TYR A 20 -2.33 4.48 -12.80
CA TYR A 20 -2.55 3.34 -11.91
C TYR A 20 -3.03 2.14 -12.72
N PHE A 21 -2.09 1.47 -13.40
CA PHE A 21 -2.36 0.35 -14.31
C PHE A 21 -2.51 -1.01 -13.60
N GLY A 22 -2.80 -1.02 -12.29
CA GLY A 22 -2.88 -2.21 -11.46
C GLY A 22 -1.73 -2.29 -10.47
N THR A 23 -1.96 -1.73 -9.29
CA THR A 23 -0.98 -1.69 -8.18
C THR A 23 -1.63 -2.23 -6.92
N PRO A 24 -0.90 -2.93 -6.04
CA PRO A 24 -1.46 -3.38 -4.78
C PRO A 24 -1.85 -2.17 -3.91
N VAL A 25 -3.02 -2.24 -3.29
CA VAL A 25 -3.39 -1.33 -2.22
C VAL A 25 -2.56 -1.66 -0.99
N VAL A 26 -2.14 -0.61 -0.27
CA VAL A 26 -1.46 -0.69 1.02
C VAL A 26 -2.23 0.17 2.01
N LEU A 27 -2.49 -0.38 3.19
CA LEU A 27 -2.90 0.38 4.38
C LEU A 27 -1.67 0.60 5.26
N LEU A 28 -1.02 1.75 5.08
CA LEU A 28 0.20 2.08 5.81
C LEU A 28 -0.16 2.59 7.21
N THR A 29 0.26 1.87 8.25
CA THR A 29 0.10 2.34 9.63
C THR A 29 1.39 3.02 10.11
N THR A 30 1.23 4.17 10.76
CA THR A 30 2.33 5.02 11.25
C THR A 30 1.97 5.62 12.59
N LEU A 31 2.98 6.02 13.38
CA LEU A 31 2.77 6.58 14.72
C LEU A 31 2.55 8.09 14.66
N ASN A 32 1.48 8.60 15.26
CA ASN A 32 1.28 10.02 15.50
C ASN A 32 2.15 10.49 16.69
N ARG A 33 2.32 11.82 16.83
CA ARG A 33 3.09 12.42 17.94
C ARG A 33 2.57 12.07 19.34
N ASN A 34 1.27 11.83 19.47
CA ASN A 34 0.63 11.41 20.72
C ASN A 34 0.65 9.88 20.92
N ALA A 35 1.47 9.16 20.15
CA ALA A 35 1.61 7.71 20.16
C ALA A 35 0.37 6.90 19.72
N THR A 36 -0.67 7.53 19.17
CA THR A 36 -1.74 6.78 18.50
C THR A 36 -1.33 6.36 17.09
N THR A 37 -1.92 5.29 16.57
CA THR A 37 -1.64 4.81 15.20
C THR A 37 -2.57 5.47 14.18
N ASN A 38 -2.02 6.04 13.11
CA ASN A 38 -2.77 6.54 11.94
C ASN A 38 -2.68 5.54 10.79
N ILE A 39 -3.77 5.44 9.99
CA ILE A 39 -3.82 4.66 8.76
C ILE A 39 -3.78 5.58 7.53
N THR A 40 -2.96 5.24 6.54
CA THR A 40 -2.90 5.91 5.24
C THR A 40 -3.11 4.89 4.12
N PRO A 41 -4.29 4.87 3.47
CA PRO A 41 -4.51 4.12 2.25
C PRO A 41 -3.67 4.69 1.11
N MET A 42 -3.02 3.82 0.34
CA MET A 42 -2.22 4.19 -0.82
C MET A 42 -2.13 3.05 -1.83
N SER A 43 -1.70 3.34 -3.05
CA SER A 43 -1.46 2.34 -4.11
C SER A 43 -0.10 2.53 -4.81
N SER A 44 0.76 3.39 -4.27
CA SER A 44 2.08 3.73 -4.81
C SER A 44 3.18 2.95 -4.08
N ALA A 45 3.20 1.64 -4.25
CA ALA A 45 4.12 0.73 -3.57
C ALA A 45 4.72 -0.33 -4.50
N TRP A 46 5.99 -0.65 -4.31
CA TRP A 46 6.67 -1.80 -4.91
C TRP A 46 7.83 -2.27 -4.02
N ALA A 47 8.30 -3.51 -4.21
CA ALA A 47 9.36 -4.10 -3.41
C ALA A 47 10.48 -4.68 -4.28
N LEU A 48 11.71 -4.69 -3.74
CA LEU A 48 12.88 -5.35 -4.33
C LEU A 48 13.78 -5.87 -3.21
N GLY A 49 13.98 -7.19 -3.14
CA GLY A 49 14.65 -7.81 -1.99
C GLY A 49 13.87 -7.55 -0.70
N ASN A 50 14.55 -7.06 0.34
CA ASN A 50 13.91 -6.66 1.60
C ASN A 50 13.56 -5.16 1.65
N ARG A 51 13.65 -4.44 0.53
CA ARG A 51 13.32 -3.01 0.43
C ARG A 51 11.93 -2.80 -0.14
N ILE A 52 11.19 -1.86 0.45
CA ILE A 52 9.87 -1.43 -0.02
C ILE A 52 9.95 0.07 -0.33
N ILE A 53 9.55 0.46 -1.54
CA ILE A 53 9.50 1.86 -1.95
C ILE A 53 8.05 2.33 -1.99
N LEU A 54 7.77 3.43 -1.30
CA LEU A 54 6.46 4.06 -1.21
C LEU A 54 6.49 5.48 -1.77
N GLY A 55 5.42 5.87 -2.47
CA GLY A 55 5.18 7.27 -2.85
C GLY A 55 4.11 7.89 -1.97
N LEU A 56 4.46 8.86 -1.13
CA LEU A 56 3.49 9.54 -0.24
C LEU A 56 3.39 11.03 -0.56
N GLY A 57 2.18 11.51 -0.88
CA GLY A 57 1.94 12.91 -1.17
C GLY A 57 2.28 13.84 0.00
N GLU A 58 2.83 15.02 -0.30
CA GLU A 58 3.08 16.04 0.71
C GLU A 58 1.81 16.46 1.48
N GLY A 59 2.00 16.87 2.74
CA GLY A 59 0.89 17.17 3.64
C GLY A 59 0.04 15.93 4.02
N GLY A 60 0.51 14.72 3.73
CA GLY A 60 -0.06 13.48 4.27
C GLY A 60 0.45 13.18 5.68
N GLN A 61 -0.46 12.78 6.58
CA GLN A 61 -0.10 12.41 7.95
C GLN A 61 0.92 11.26 7.98
N GLY A 62 0.77 10.24 7.12
CA GLY A 62 1.72 9.13 7.04
C GLY A 62 3.16 9.57 6.75
N LEU A 63 3.36 10.50 5.80
CA LEU A 63 4.69 11.03 5.50
C LEU A 63 5.25 11.86 6.67
N ALA A 64 4.42 12.68 7.31
CA ALA A 64 4.81 13.46 8.48
C ALA A 64 5.22 12.56 9.65
N ASN A 65 4.46 11.48 9.88
CA ASN A 65 4.75 10.49 10.91
C ASN A 65 6.06 9.74 10.63
N LEU A 66 6.30 9.31 9.40
CA LEU A 66 7.57 8.66 9.02
C LEU A 66 8.77 9.57 9.21
N ARG A 67 8.68 10.84 8.81
CA ARG A 67 9.74 11.84 9.07
C ARG A 67 10.06 12.01 10.56
N HIS A 68 9.08 11.77 11.44
CA HIS A 68 9.24 11.97 12.86
C HIS A 68 9.67 10.70 13.63
N HIS A 69 9.12 9.54 13.28
CA HIS A 69 9.30 8.30 14.03
C HIS A 69 10.03 7.20 13.25
N GLY A 70 10.02 7.23 11.93
CA GLY A 70 10.74 6.26 11.08
C GLY A 70 10.24 4.81 11.15
N GLU A 71 9.08 4.54 11.77
CA GLU A 71 8.52 3.19 11.91
C GLU A 71 7.14 3.12 11.26
N CYS A 72 6.84 1.99 10.62
CA CYS A 72 5.53 1.71 10.03
C CYS A 72 5.22 0.22 9.92
N VAL A 73 3.95 -0.09 9.65
CA VAL A 73 3.54 -1.40 9.10
C VAL A 73 2.91 -1.19 7.72
N VAL A 74 3.40 -1.95 6.74
CA VAL A 74 2.80 -2.08 5.41
C VAL A 74 1.79 -3.22 5.48
N ASN A 75 0.50 -2.89 5.65
CA ASN A 75 -0.58 -3.88 5.68
C ASN A 75 -1.17 -4.03 4.27
N LEU A 76 -1.22 -5.25 3.76
CA LEU A 76 -1.71 -5.59 2.44
C LEU A 76 -3.10 -6.23 2.57
N PRO A 77 -4.19 -5.50 2.25
CA PRO A 77 -5.54 -6.03 2.27
C PRO A 77 -5.81 -7.00 1.11
N GLY A 78 -6.69 -7.97 1.34
CA GLY A 78 -7.33 -8.72 0.26
C GLY A 78 -8.54 -7.98 -0.34
N PRO A 79 -9.11 -8.48 -1.45
CA PRO A 79 -10.22 -7.85 -2.16
C PRO A 79 -11.44 -7.57 -1.28
N GLU A 80 -11.69 -8.41 -0.29
CA GLU A 80 -12.80 -8.32 0.67
C GLU A 80 -12.78 -7.03 1.51
N LEU A 81 -11.62 -6.38 1.67
CA LEU A 81 -11.45 -5.15 2.43
C LEU A 81 -11.62 -3.86 1.61
N TRP A 82 -12.07 -3.94 0.35
CA TRP A 82 -12.19 -2.76 -0.52
C TRP A 82 -13.09 -1.68 0.09
N SER A 83 -14.17 -2.06 0.78
CA SER A 83 -15.11 -1.12 1.38
C SER A 83 -14.51 -0.36 2.57
N GLN A 84 -13.65 -1.02 3.36
CA GLN A 84 -12.94 -0.44 4.50
C GLN A 84 -11.86 0.51 4.01
N VAL A 85 -11.15 0.14 2.94
CA VAL A 85 -10.22 1.04 2.24
C VAL A 85 -10.95 2.29 1.75
N GLU A 86 -12.11 2.14 1.12
CA GLU A 86 -12.90 3.28 0.62
C GLU A 86 -13.46 4.13 1.76
N ALA A 87 -13.87 3.53 2.88
CA ALA A 87 -14.31 4.25 4.08
C ALA A 87 -13.23 5.16 4.66
N LEU A 88 -11.94 4.82 4.47
CA LEU A 88 -10.80 5.63 4.88
C LEU A 88 -10.45 6.77 3.90
N ALA A 89 -10.84 6.64 2.62
CA ALA A 89 -10.47 7.56 1.55
C ALA A 89 -10.79 9.05 1.82
N PRO A 90 -11.94 9.43 2.40
CA PRO A 90 -12.25 10.84 2.66
C PRO A 90 -11.55 11.41 3.89
N PHE A 91 -10.71 10.65 4.60
CA PHE A 91 -10.14 11.06 5.88
C PHE A 91 -8.64 11.41 5.83
N THR A 92 -8.26 12.38 6.65
CA THR A 92 -6.86 12.71 6.96
C THR A 92 -6.62 12.67 8.46
N GLY A 93 -5.42 12.25 8.86
CA GLY A 93 -4.98 12.31 10.27
C GLY A 93 -4.31 13.64 10.64
N ALA A 94 -4.19 14.57 9.67
CA ALA A 94 -3.59 15.88 9.89
C ALA A 94 -4.63 16.88 10.41
N ASP A 95 -4.28 17.55 11.51
CA ASP A 95 -5.07 18.60 12.16
C ASP A 95 -4.18 19.83 12.44
N PRO A 96 -4.48 21.01 11.85
CA PRO A 96 -5.59 21.29 10.94
C PRO A 96 -5.45 20.57 9.59
N VAL A 97 -6.58 20.34 8.91
CA VAL A 97 -6.60 19.81 7.54
C VAL A 97 -5.78 20.74 6.62
N PRO A 98 -4.75 20.24 5.93
CA PRO A 98 -3.91 21.05 5.05
C PRO A 98 -4.74 21.77 3.98
N ALA A 99 -4.37 23.02 3.66
CA ALA A 99 -5.13 23.87 2.73
C ALA A 99 -5.45 23.19 1.38
N SER A 100 -4.49 22.46 0.81
CA SER A 100 -4.67 21.73 -0.47
C SER A 100 -5.64 20.55 -0.38
N LYS A 101 -6.07 20.16 0.83
CA LYS A 101 -6.97 19.03 1.11
C LYS A 101 -8.32 19.47 1.68
N GLN A 102 -8.50 20.75 1.95
CA GLN A 102 -9.77 21.28 2.46
C GLN A 102 -10.90 21.11 1.42
N GLY A 103 -12.11 20.83 1.91
CA GLY A 103 -13.28 20.57 1.05
C GLY A 103 -13.37 19.16 0.46
N VAL A 104 -12.26 18.42 0.43
CA VAL A 104 -12.21 17.02 -0.05
C VAL A 104 -12.02 16.06 1.13
N PHE A 105 -11.08 16.36 2.03
CA PHE A 105 -10.75 15.51 3.18
C PHE A 105 -11.30 16.08 4.49
N ARG A 106 -11.64 15.19 5.42
CA ARG A 106 -12.07 15.52 6.78
C ARG A 106 -11.07 14.96 7.79
N PHE A 107 -10.81 15.71 8.87
CA PHE A 107 -9.98 15.19 9.95
C PHE A 107 -10.68 14.01 10.64
N GLN A 108 -9.94 12.92 10.86
CA GLN A 108 -10.39 11.76 11.62
C GLN A 108 -9.20 11.21 12.41
N PRO A 109 -9.17 11.38 13.75
CA PRO A 109 -8.10 10.85 14.59
C PRO A 109 -8.17 9.33 14.79
N ASP A 110 -9.37 8.75 14.82
CA ASP A 110 -9.57 7.31 14.97
C ASP A 110 -9.99 6.67 13.65
N LYS A 111 -8.97 6.25 12.88
CA LYS A 111 -9.18 5.60 11.59
C LYS A 111 -9.46 4.10 11.70
N PHE A 112 -9.08 3.47 12.80
CA PHE A 112 -9.43 2.07 13.02
C PHE A 112 -10.95 1.97 13.23
N GLY A 113 -11.50 2.75 14.15
CA GLY A 113 -12.93 2.79 14.40
C GLY A 113 -13.74 3.27 13.19
N ALA A 114 -13.25 4.29 12.46
CA ALA A 114 -13.96 4.82 11.29
C ALA A 114 -14.08 3.82 10.12
N ALA A 115 -13.23 2.81 10.07
CA ALA A 115 -13.20 1.81 9.01
C ALA A 115 -13.51 0.39 9.50
N ASP A 116 -13.92 0.23 10.76
CA ASP A 116 -14.18 -1.07 11.40
C ASP A 116 -13.01 -2.06 11.23
N LEU A 117 -11.80 -1.58 11.53
CA LEU A 117 -10.57 -2.36 11.47
C LEU A 117 -10.03 -2.63 12.88
N THR A 118 -9.47 -3.81 13.08
CA THR A 118 -8.98 -4.23 14.39
C THR A 118 -7.48 -3.94 14.53
N PRO A 119 -7.06 -3.08 15.49
CA PRO A 119 -5.65 -2.86 15.77
C PRO A 119 -5.02 -4.06 16.47
N VAL A 120 -3.86 -4.50 16.00
CA VAL A 120 -3.07 -5.56 16.62
C VAL A 120 -1.65 -5.06 16.92
N PRO A 121 -1.11 -5.29 18.14
CA PRO A 121 0.27 -4.95 18.44
C PRO A 121 1.27 -5.59 17.45
N SER A 122 2.27 -4.78 17.08
CA SER A 122 3.45 -5.21 16.33
C SER A 122 4.52 -5.77 17.28
N CYS A 123 5.45 -6.56 16.75
CA CYS A 123 6.49 -7.24 17.52
C CYS A 123 7.80 -6.43 17.62
N LYS A 124 8.14 -5.65 16.59
CA LYS A 124 9.42 -4.95 16.41
C LYS A 124 9.28 -3.46 16.17
N VAL A 125 8.13 -2.98 15.69
CA VAL A 125 7.81 -1.55 15.54
C VAL A 125 6.66 -1.12 16.44
N ARG A 126 6.47 0.18 16.64
CA ARG A 126 5.40 0.72 17.48
C ARG A 126 4.01 0.82 16.84
N PRO A 127 3.86 1.21 15.55
CA PRO A 127 2.53 1.31 14.93
C PRO A 127 1.83 -0.06 14.93
N TYR A 128 0.51 -0.05 15.12
CA TYR A 128 -0.29 -1.27 15.08
C TYR A 128 -0.40 -1.87 13.67
N ARG A 129 -0.46 -3.19 13.59
CA ARG A 129 -0.91 -3.94 12.41
C ARG A 129 -2.44 -3.89 12.32
N ILE A 130 -2.98 -4.24 11.15
CA ILE A 130 -4.41 -4.39 10.91
C ILE A 130 -4.71 -5.88 10.84
N ALA A 131 -5.55 -6.39 11.76
CA ALA A 131 -5.81 -7.83 11.90
C ALA A 131 -6.31 -8.46 10.61
N GLU A 132 -7.16 -7.74 9.89
CA GLU A 132 -7.91 -8.23 8.73
C GLU A 132 -7.03 -8.32 7.47
N CYS A 133 -5.93 -7.57 7.38
CA CYS A 133 -5.04 -7.63 6.22
C CYS A 133 -4.26 -8.94 6.20
N PRO A 134 -4.33 -9.81 5.17
CA PRO A 134 -3.70 -11.12 5.26
C PRO A 134 -2.17 -11.13 5.31
N LEU A 135 -1.51 -10.08 4.79
CA LEU A 135 -0.06 -9.93 4.85
C LEU A 135 0.28 -8.57 5.49
N GLN A 136 1.09 -8.55 6.55
CA GLN A 136 1.52 -7.33 7.23
C GLN A 136 3.04 -7.32 7.41
N ILE A 137 3.68 -6.21 7.07
CA ILE A 137 5.14 -6.10 7.08
C ILE A 137 5.54 -4.96 8.00
N GLU A 138 6.13 -5.29 9.13
CA GLU A 138 6.78 -4.32 10.01
C GLU A 138 8.07 -3.81 9.35
N ALA A 139 8.24 -2.49 9.28
CA ALA A 139 9.33 -1.89 8.54
C ALA A 139 9.85 -0.61 9.21
N GLN A 140 11.13 -0.31 8.95
CA GLN A 140 11.78 0.93 9.34
C GLN A 140 12.15 1.76 8.12
N LEU A 141 12.13 3.08 8.32
CA LEU A 141 12.54 4.05 7.34
C LEU A 141 14.05 3.99 7.11
N VAL A 142 14.44 3.89 5.85
CA VAL A 142 15.83 4.00 5.39
C VAL A 142 16.12 5.41 4.90
N ASP A 143 15.29 5.92 3.98
CA ASP A 143 15.47 7.26 3.41
C ASP A 143 14.14 7.86 2.92
N ILE A 144 14.09 9.20 2.83
CA ILE A 144 13.02 9.94 2.17
C ILE A 144 13.65 10.95 1.20
N ARG A 145 13.45 10.70 -0.09
CA ARG A 145 13.82 11.66 -1.13
C ARG A 145 12.60 12.43 -1.63
N GLU A 146 12.72 13.74 -1.78
CA GLU A 146 11.65 14.56 -2.33
C GLU A 146 11.64 14.50 -3.87
N SER A 147 10.45 14.44 -4.46
CA SER A 147 10.24 14.29 -5.91
C SER A 147 10.52 15.55 -6.74
N GLY A 148 10.68 16.72 -6.12
CA GLY A 148 10.97 18.00 -6.78
C GLY A 148 9.74 18.86 -7.10
N ASN A 149 9.89 19.81 -8.03
CA ASN A 149 9.05 21.02 -8.10
C ASN A 149 7.63 20.85 -8.69
N HIS A 150 7.34 19.78 -9.43
CA HIS A 150 6.05 19.67 -10.16
C HIS A 150 4.98 18.92 -9.39
N ILE A 151 5.25 17.66 -9.03
CA ILE A 151 4.37 16.85 -8.18
C ILE A 151 5.15 16.62 -6.90
N ARG A 152 4.63 17.10 -5.77
CA ARG A 152 5.34 17.04 -4.50
C ARG A 152 4.92 15.83 -3.67
N PHE A 153 5.81 14.86 -3.56
CA PHE A 153 5.67 13.65 -2.78
C PHE A 153 7.03 13.18 -2.25
N GLY A 154 7.00 12.42 -1.16
CA GLY A 154 8.17 11.68 -0.67
C GLY A 154 8.27 10.35 -1.38
N ILE A 155 9.47 10.05 -1.91
CA ILE A 155 9.92 8.73 -2.31
C ILE A 155 10.56 8.14 -1.06
N VAL A 156 9.82 7.25 -0.41
CA VAL A 156 10.17 6.67 0.88
C VAL A 156 10.75 5.29 0.64
N GLU A 157 11.96 5.06 1.11
CA GLU A 157 12.58 3.73 1.17
C GLU A 157 12.41 3.15 2.57
N LEU A 158 11.90 1.93 2.64
CA LEU A 158 11.74 1.16 3.87
C LEU A 158 12.53 -0.14 3.79
N GLU A 159 13.02 -0.59 4.94
CA GLU A 159 13.57 -1.94 5.15
C GLU A 159 12.57 -2.80 5.91
N SER A 160 12.22 -3.96 5.35
CA SER A 160 11.38 -4.97 6.01
C SER A 160 12.13 -5.61 7.19
N ILE A 161 11.45 -5.72 8.32
CA ILE A 161 11.99 -6.29 9.58
C ILE A 161 11.30 -7.60 9.93
N THR A 162 9.98 -7.64 9.87
CA THR A 162 9.19 -8.81 10.24
C THR A 162 7.96 -8.88 9.36
N VAL A 163 7.70 -10.06 8.81
CA VAL A 163 6.53 -10.34 7.98
C VAL A 163 5.60 -11.24 8.79
N HIS A 164 4.33 -10.85 8.81
CA HIS A 164 3.23 -11.60 9.38
C HIS A 164 2.28 -11.97 8.25
N ALA A 165 1.84 -13.22 8.23
CA ALA A 165 0.88 -13.71 7.27
C ALA A 165 -0.22 -14.46 8.00
N HIS A 166 -1.45 -14.36 7.49
CA HIS A 166 -2.52 -15.26 7.89
C HIS A 166 -2.18 -16.70 7.50
N VAL A 167 -2.51 -17.66 8.37
CA VAL A 167 -2.07 -19.05 8.22
C VAL A 167 -2.59 -19.72 6.94
N GLU A 168 -3.77 -19.32 6.47
CA GLU A 168 -4.42 -19.84 5.28
C GLU A 168 -3.73 -19.45 3.97
N ILE A 169 -2.88 -18.42 3.98
CA ILE A 169 -2.11 -18.00 2.80
C ILE A 169 -0.66 -18.48 2.84
N VAL A 170 -0.25 -19.27 3.83
CA VAL A 170 1.13 -19.73 4.02
C VAL A 170 1.24 -21.20 3.63
N ILE A 171 2.28 -21.55 2.85
CA ILE A 171 2.65 -22.94 2.57
C ILE A 171 3.63 -23.43 3.64
N ASP A 172 4.68 -22.64 3.88
CA ASP A 172 5.72 -22.86 4.88
C ASP A 172 6.35 -21.52 5.30
N ASP A 173 7.37 -21.55 6.16
CA ASP A 173 8.02 -20.37 6.73
C ASP A 173 8.60 -19.37 5.70
N SER A 174 8.81 -19.79 4.44
CA SER A 174 9.40 -18.99 3.38
C SER A 174 8.47 -18.71 2.20
N HIS A 175 7.28 -19.33 2.16
CA HIS A 175 6.42 -19.32 0.98
C HIS A 175 4.96 -18.90 1.28
N ILE A 176 4.52 -17.85 0.59
CA ILE A 176 3.11 -17.48 0.46
C ILE A 176 2.49 -18.29 -0.68
N ASN A 177 1.31 -18.86 -0.45
CA ASN A 177 0.54 -19.60 -1.44
C ASN A 177 -0.10 -18.63 -2.46
N PRO A 178 0.36 -18.59 -3.72
CA PRO A 178 -0.17 -17.66 -4.72
C PRO A 178 -1.60 -18.00 -5.17
N LEU A 179 -2.11 -19.19 -4.84
CA LEU A 179 -3.50 -19.59 -5.12
C LEU A 179 -4.47 -19.20 -3.99
N ALA A 180 -3.98 -19.03 -2.76
CA ALA A 180 -4.78 -18.60 -1.62
C ALA A 180 -4.68 -17.08 -1.38
N TRP A 181 -3.51 -16.49 -1.66
CA TRP A 181 -3.29 -15.06 -1.55
C TRP A 181 -3.83 -14.31 -2.77
N SER A 182 -4.62 -13.26 -2.52
CA SER A 182 -5.04 -12.30 -3.53
C SER A 182 -4.94 -10.90 -2.91
N PRO A 183 -4.12 -9.98 -3.45
CA PRO A 183 -4.12 -8.59 -3.04
C PRO A 183 -5.35 -7.83 -3.58
N LEU A 184 -5.81 -6.83 -2.83
CA LEU A 184 -6.63 -5.77 -3.40
C LEU A 184 -5.79 -4.92 -4.38
N ILE A 185 -6.24 -4.84 -5.62
CA ILE A 185 -5.59 -4.10 -6.70
C ILE A 185 -6.34 -2.81 -6.99
N TYR A 186 -5.62 -1.69 -6.98
CA TYR A 186 -6.11 -0.41 -7.48
C TYR A 186 -5.74 -0.24 -8.96
N ASN A 187 -6.76 -0.19 -9.82
CA ASN A 187 -6.61 -0.09 -11.26
C ASN A 187 -7.53 1.01 -11.80
N PHE A 188 -6.93 2.12 -12.24
CA PHE A 188 -7.61 3.32 -12.74
C PHE A 188 -8.78 3.82 -11.86
N ARG A 189 -8.57 3.93 -10.54
CA ARG A 189 -9.60 4.27 -9.53
C ARG A 189 -10.71 3.25 -9.29
N HIS A 190 -10.47 2.00 -9.65
CA HIS A 190 -11.37 0.90 -9.37
C HIS A 190 -10.60 -0.17 -8.59
N TYR A 191 -11.35 -0.93 -7.79
CA TYR A 191 -10.83 -2.01 -6.97
C TYR A 191 -11.05 -3.35 -7.68
N PHE A 192 -10.03 -4.20 -7.68
CA PHE A 192 -10.05 -5.55 -8.24
C PHE A 192 -9.34 -6.53 -7.31
N GLY A 193 -9.62 -7.82 -7.48
CA GLY A 193 -8.71 -8.89 -7.02
C GLY A 193 -7.94 -9.49 -8.20
N LEU A 194 -7.09 -10.48 -7.91
CA LEU A 194 -6.48 -11.29 -8.96
C LEU A 194 -7.53 -12.18 -9.66
N GLY A 195 -7.31 -12.43 -10.95
CA GLY A 195 -8.02 -13.47 -11.70
C GLY A 195 -7.38 -14.84 -11.51
N HIS A 196 -7.79 -15.81 -12.33
CA HIS A 196 -7.18 -17.15 -12.33
C HIS A 196 -5.69 -17.09 -12.72
N GLU A 197 -4.89 -17.94 -12.06
CA GLU A 197 -3.48 -18.12 -12.42
C GLU A 197 -3.35 -18.56 -13.89
N LEU A 198 -2.41 -17.92 -14.61
CA LEU A 198 -2.11 -18.26 -16.01
C LEU A 198 -0.92 -19.22 -16.15
N GLY A 199 -0.04 -19.28 -15.14
CA GLY A 199 1.14 -20.11 -15.09
C GLY A 199 2.23 -19.51 -14.20
N LYS A 200 3.37 -20.21 -14.11
CA LYS A 200 4.49 -19.83 -13.24
C LYS A 200 5.78 -19.54 -14.01
N THR A 201 6.64 -18.72 -13.40
CA THR A 201 7.96 -18.40 -13.97
C THR A 201 8.96 -19.52 -13.70
N PHE A 202 10.11 -19.51 -14.39
CA PHE A 202 11.17 -20.51 -14.15
C PHE A 202 11.80 -20.45 -12.75
N ARG A 203 11.55 -19.37 -11.99
CA ARG A 203 12.03 -19.19 -10.61
C ARG A 203 11.00 -19.59 -9.55
N ALA A 204 9.81 -20.03 -9.95
CA ALA A 204 8.81 -20.51 -8.99
C ALA A 204 9.26 -21.87 -8.44
N GLU A 205 9.58 -21.91 -7.14
CA GLU A 205 10.04 -23.11 -6.45
C GLU A 205 8.89 -24.09 -6.16
N ILE A 206 7.68 -23.56 -5.98
CA ILE A 206 6.43 -24.28 -5.72
C ILE A 206 5.41 -23.89 -6.79
#